data_AF-A0A238C152-F1
#
_entry.id   AF-A0A238C152-F1
#
_cell.length_a   1.000
_cell.length_b   1.000
_cell.length_c   1.000
_cell.angle_alpha   90.00
_cell.angle_beta   90.00
_cell.angle_gamma   90.00
#
_symmetry.space_group_name_H-M   'P 1'
#
loop_
_entity.id
_entity.type
_entity.pdbx_description
1 polymer ?
#
loop_
_entity_poly.entity_id
_entity_poly.type
_entity_poly.pdbx_seq_one_letter_code
_entity_poly.pdbx_strand_id
1 'polypeptide(L)'
;MNAAATVSDPTVACVISLDNVDAFRVDCEELQCHHGAVCVTASSGIPICNCSEECSFDHLGIVAEMTICGSDGKTYDNMCKLQQFACMHQLDLVPATLGICPQDINSENNEMQRRRERKLVGVAMLGNLCKDDNDCRIFNTYCAESSVVKLRSCKCKQGFFQSKDMTQCIQGHLIS
;
A
#
# COMPACT_ATOMS: atom_id res chain seq x y z
N MET A 1 8.08 -11.27 -60.67
CA MET A 1 6.70 -10.78 -60.88
C MET A 1 6.00 -10.91 -59.54
N ASN A 2 5.64 -9.77 -58.98
CA ASN A 2 5.17 -9.62 -57.59
C ASN A 2 3.80 -10.27 -57.39
N ALA A 3 3.58 -10.89 -56.23
CA ALA A 3 2.24 -11.07 -55.67
C ALA A 3 2.27 -10.52 -54.25
N ALA A 4 1.46 -9.49 -54.03
CA ALA A 4 1.27 -8.82 -52.75
C ALA A 4 0.51 -9.72 -51.77
N ALA A 5 0.91 -9.73 -50.51
CA ALA A 5 0.05 -10.11 -49.40
C ALA A 5 -0.21 -8.84 -48.57
N THR A 6 -1.34 -8.21 -48.85
CA THR A 6 -1.98 -7.22 -47.98
C THR A 6 -2.80 -7.93 -46.89
N VAL A 7 -3.25 -7.17 -45.89
CA VAL A 7 -4.33 -7.49 -44.90
C VAL A 7 -3.77 -8.28 -43.69
N SER A 8 -3.99 -7.99 -42.39
CA SER A 8 -4.84 -7.05 -41.63
C SER A 8 -4.77 -7.36 -40.13
N ASP A 9 -5.23 -6.40 -39.33
CA ASP A 9 -5.98 -6.57 -38.07
C ASP A 9 -5.18 -6.73 -36.74
N PRO A 10 -5.23 -5.72 -35.83
CA PRO A 10 -4.59 -5.78 -34.51
C PRO A 10 -5.29 -6.71 -33.49
N THR A 11 -6.37 -7.40 -33.87
CA THR A 11 -7.09 -8.30 -32.95
C THR A 11 -6.65 -9.77 -33.03
N VAL A 12 -5.76 -10.14 -33.96
CA VAL A 12 -5.31 -11.54 -34.13
C VAL A 12 -3.80 -11.67 -33.97
N ALA A 13 -3.35 -11.70 -32.71
CA ALA A 13 -2.01 -12.17 -32.36
C ALA A 13 -2.03 -12.94 -31.03
N CYS A 14 -2.84 -14.00 -30.97
CA CYS A 14 -2.71 -15.07 -29.98
C CYS A 14 -2.88 -16.42 -30.69
N VAL A 15 -2.00 -16.71 -31.66
CA VAL A 15 -1.75 -18.08 -32.10
C VAL A 15 -0.24 -18.31 -32.10
N ILE A 16 0.26 -18.81 -30.97
CA ILE A 16 1.64 -19.27 -30.87
C ILE A 16 1.71 -20.65 -31.53
N SER A 17 2.15 -20.70 -32.79
CA SER A 17 2.61 -21.96 -33.39
C SER A 17 3.96 -22.32 -32.79
N LEU A 18 3.99 -23.43 -32.04
CA LEU A 18 5.15 -23.98 -31.33
C LEU A 18 6.20 -24.61 -32.26
N ASP A 19 6.56 -23.96 -33.37
CA ASP A 19 7.57 -24.46 -34.32
C ASP A 19 8.46 -23.36 -34.94
N ASN A 20 8.41 -22.12 -34.46
CA ASN A 20 9.36 -21.09 -34.89
C ASN A 20 9.74 -20.17 -33.73
N VAL A 21 10.74 -20.61 -32.96
CA VAL A 21 11.56 -19.72 -32.13
C VAL A 21 12.52 -18.97 -33.06
N ASP A 22 11.98 -18.21 -34.01
CA ASP A 22 12.74 -17.14 -34.62
C ASP A 22 12.79 -16.03 -33.56
N ALA A 23 13.82 -16.11 -32.73
CA ALA A 23 14.30 -14.96 -31.99
C ALA A 23 14.64 -13.89 -33.03
N PHE A 24 13.65 -13.08 -33.39
CA PHE A 24 13.84 -11.84 -34.10
C PHE A 24 14.86 -11.08 -33.27
N ARG A 25 16.11 -11.04 -33.76
CA ARG A 25 17.22 -10.35 -33.11
C ARG A 25 16.94 -8.87 -33.24
N VAL A 26 16.02 -8.36 -32.42
CA VAL A 26 15.90 -6.93 -32.20
C VAL A 26 17.17 -6.54 -31.47
N ASP A 27 17.87 -5.54 -31.98
CA ASP A 27 18.96 -4.81 -31.34
C ASP A 27 18.40 -3.47 -30.83
N CYS A 28 19.19 -2.72 -30.06
CA CYS A 28 18.78 -1.38 -29.64
C CYS A 28 18.63 -0.38 -30.80
N GLU A 29 19.00 -0.75 -32.03
CA GLU A 29 18.73 0.04 -33.24
C GLU A 29 17.24 0.03 -33.63
N GLU A 30 16.53 -1.07 -33.36
CA GLU A 30 15.12 -1.25 -33.70
C GLU A 30 14.20 -1.31 -32.48
N LEU A 31 14.72 -1.63 -31.29
CA LEU A 31 13.92 -1.75 -30.07
C LEU A 31 13.46 -0.37 -29.55
N GLN A 32 12.15 -0.12 -29.63
CA GLN A 32 11.54 1.07 -29.03
C GLN A 32 11.14 0.81 -27.57
N CYS A 33 11.82 1.50 -26.65
CA CYS A 33 11.44 1.53 -25.24
C CYS A 33 10.38 2.61 -24.97
N HIS A 34 9.56 2.40 -23.95
CA HIS A 34 8.48 3.32 -23.55
C HIS A 34 8.64 3.79 -22.10
N HIS A 35 7.85 4.80 -21.72
CA HIS A 35 7.80 5.32 -20.34
C HIS A 35 9.15 5.83 -19.81
N GLY A 36 10.02 6.31 -20.70
CA GLY A 36 11.34 6.84 -20.33
C GLY A 36 12.43 5.80 -20.13
N ALA A 37 12.19 4.52 -20.46
CA ALA A 37 13.24 3.51 -20.46
C ALA A 37 14.22 3.70 -21.62
N VAL A 38 15.49 3.37 -21.39
CA VAL A 38 16.58 3.43 -22.36
C VAL A 38 16.99 2.02 -22.75
N CYS A 39 17.13 1.76 -24.05
CA CYS A 39 17.61 0.46 -24.52
C CYS A 39 19.09 0.29 -24.21
N VAL A 40 19.44 -0.82 -23.55
CA VAL A 40 20.81 -1.22 -23.28
C VAL A 40 21.01 -2.69 -23.62
N THR A 41 22.19 -3.04 -24.14
CA THR A 41 22.54 -4.44 -24.41
C THR A 41 23.04 -5.09 -23.12
N ALA A 42 22.31 -6.10 -22.64
CA ALA A 42 22.73 -6.87 -21.47
C ALA A 42 24.01 -7.67 -21.75
N SER A 43 24.67 -8.17 -20.71
CA SER A 43 25.87 -9.01 -20.83
C SER A 43 25.63 -10.30 -21.63
N SER A 44 24.38 -10.74 -21.76
CA SER A 44 23.95 -11.86 -22.58
C SER A 44 23.86 -11.54 -24.08
N GLY A 45 24.09 -10.28 -24.50
CA GLY A 45 23.91 -9.82 -25.87
C GLY A 45 22.45 -9.53 -26.25
N ILE A 46 21.52 -9.58 -25.30
CA ILE A 46 20.09 -9.32 -25.51
C ILE A 46 19.81 -7.86 -25.15
N PRO A 47 19.13 -7.07 -26.01
CA PRO A 47 18.73 -5.73 -25.63
C PRO A 47 17.57 -5.76 -24.63
N ILE A 48 17.65 -4.87 -23.64
CA ILE A 48 16.64 -4.69 -22.61
C ILE A 48 16.33 -3.20 -22.45
N CYS A 49 15.08 -2.88 -22.15
CA CYS A 49 14.69 -1.53 -21.77
C CYS A 49 14.96 -1.32 -20.28
N ASN A 50 15.95 -0.51 -19.96
CA ASN A 50 16.35 -0.23 -18.59
C ASN A 50 15.84 1.14 -18.13
N CYS A 51 15.32 1.21 -16.90
CA CYS A 51 14.94 2.46 -16.26
C CYS A 51 16.16 3.07 -15.58
N SER A 52 16.51 4.31 -15.97
CA SER A 52 17.62 5.03 -15.35
C SER A 52 17.23 5.54 -13.96
N GLU A 53 18.15 5.40 -12.99
CA GLU A 53 18.04 6.09 -11.69
C GLU A 53 18.49 7.55 -11.77
N GLU A 54 19.25 7.90 -12.81
CA GLU A 54 19.65 9.28 -13.08
C GLU A 54 18.60 9.94 -13.97
N CYS A 55 18.02 11.04 -13.49
CA CYS A 55 17.14 11.90 -14.27
C CYS A 55 17.84 13.23 -14.52
N SER A 56 17.86 13.71 -15.77
CA SER A 56 18.31 15.08 -16.09
C SER A 56 17.11 15.96 -16.37
N PHE A 57 16.77 16.80 -15.40
CA PHE A 57 15.77 17.86 -15.50
C PHE A 57 16.40 19.24 -15.35
N ASP A 58 17.66 19.38 -15.77
CA ASP A 58 18.45 20.61 -15.56
C ASP A 58 17.75 21.85 -16.15
N HIS A 59 16.98 21.66 -17.22
CA HIS A 59 16.17 22.69 -17.87
C HIS A 59 14.97 23.19 -17.03
N LEU A 60 14.51 22.41 -16.05
CA LEU A 60 13.39 22.75 -15.15
C LEU A 60 13.85 23.43 -13.85
N GLY A 61 15.16 23.40 -13.55
CA GLY A 61 15.73 24.01 -12.35
C GLY A 61 15.02 23.55 -11.07
N ILE A 62 14.64 24.51 -10.22
CA ILE A 62 14.00 24.23 -8.91
C ILE A 62 12.69 23.43 -9.06
N VAL A 63 11.98 23.57 -10.18
CA VAL A 63 10.70 22.86 -10.41
C VAL A 63 10.91 21.35 -10.47
N ALA A 64 12.09 20.87 -10.90
CA ALA A 64 12.42 19.46 -10.93
C ALA A 64 12.40 18.79 -9.55
N GLU A 65 12.73 19.56 -8.49
CA GLU A 65 12.85 19.12 -7.09
C GLU A 65 11.58 19.37 -6.27
N MET A 66 10.58 20.04 -6.85
CA MET A 66 9.32 20.30 -6.17
C MET A 66 8.47 19.04 -6.10
N THR A 67 7.78 18.87 -4.97
CA THR A 67 6.72 17.87 -4.83
C THR A 67 5.64 18.09 -5.88
N ILE A 68 5.14 17.00 -6.45
CA ILE A 68 4.13 17.02 -7.52
C ILE A 68 3.03 15.98 -7.28
N CYS A 69 1.86 16.26 -7.83
CA CYS A 69 0.75 15.35 -7.88
C CYS A 69 0.74 14.66 -9.24
N GLY A 70 0.79 13.33 -9.25
CA GLY A 70 0.68 12.51 -10.46
C GLY A 70 -0.76 12.43 -10.97
N SER A 71 -0.91 12.10 -12.25
CA SER A 71 -2.21 11.83 -12.87
C SER A 71 -2.94 10.63 -12.26
N ASP A 72 -2.24 9.77 -11.51
CA ASP A 72 -2.80 8.66 -10.74
C ASP A 72 -3.33 9.09 -9.36
N GLY A 73 -3.24 10.38 -9.03
CA GLY A 73 -3.71 10.94 -7.76
C GLY A 73 -2.77 10.68 -6.57
N LYS A 74 -1.53 10.23 -6.81
CA LYS A 74 -0.49 10.09 -5.79
C LYS A 74 0.52 11.22 -5.84
N THR A 75 1.01 11.58 -4.66
CA THR A 75 2.07 12.56 -4.49
C THR A 75 3.44 11.91 -4.68
N TYR A 76 4.28 12.58 -5.46
CA TYR A 76 5.67 12.20 -5.68
C TYR A 76 6.58 13.31 -5.16
N ASP A 77 7.67 12.92 -4.51
CA ASP A 77 8.62 13.86 -3.91
C ASP A 77 9.14 14.89 -4.92
N ASN A 78 9.37 14.44 -6.16
CA ASN A 78 9.84 15.26 -7.25
C ASN A 78 9.58 14.61 -8.63
N MET A 79 9.90 15.33 -9.71
CA MET A 79 9.65 14.86 -11.08
C MET A 79 10.41 13.56 -11.41
N CYS A 80 11.63 13.41 -10.89
CA CYS A 80 12.44 12.23 -11.11
C CYS A 80 11.81 10.99 -10.47
N LYS A 81 11.27 11.10 -9.25
CA LYS A 81 10.56 10.00 -8.61
C LYS A 81 9.30 9.59 -9.36
N LEU A 82 8.56 10.56 -9.91
CA LEU A 82 7.42 10.25 -10.78
C LEU A 82 7.87 9.50 -12.03
N GLN A 83 8.90 9.99 -12.74
CA GLN A 83 9.38 9.35 -13.96
C GLN A 83 9.95 7.93 -13.72
N GLN A 84 10.74 7.75 -12.65
CA GLN A 84 11.25 6.43 -12.27
C GLN A 84 10.10 5.46 -12.01
N PHE A 85 9.10 5.89 -11.24
CA PHE A 85 7.93 5.07 -10.96
C PHE A 85 7.16 4.73 -12.24
N ALA A 86 6.92 5.72 -13.11
CA ALA A 86 6.27 5.52 -14.41
C ALA A 86 7.00 4.48 -15.26
N CYS A 87 8.34 4.59 -15.32
CA CYS A 87 9.18 3.67 -16.09
C CYS A 87 9.13 2.24 -15.53
N MET A 88 9.38 2.08 -14.23
CA MET A 88 9.44 0.76 -13.59
C MET A 88 8.10 0.01 -13.65
N HIS A 89 6.99 0.75 -13.61
CA HIS A 89 5.65 0.17 -13.63
C HIS A 89 4.99 0.18 -15.03
N GLN A 90 5.69 0.69 -16.06
CA GLN A 90 5.17 0.83 -17.42
C GLN A 90 3.81 1.57 -17.48
N LEU A 91 3.76 2.74 -16.83
CA LEU A 91 2.55 3.56 -16.72
C LEU A 91 2.70 4.85 -17.51
N ASP A 92 1.64 5.25 -18.20
CA ASP A 92 1.45 6.60 -18.75
C ASP A 92 1.15 7.61 -17.63
N LEU A 93 2.10 7.75 -16.71
CA LEU A 93 2.01 8.63 -15.56
C LEU A 93 2.66 9.97 -15.88
N VAL A 94 1.90 11.05 -15.69
CA VAL A 94 2.35 12.41 -15.96
C VAL A 94 2.11 13.32 -14.75
N PRO A 95 2.90 14.39 -14.58
CA PRO A 95 2.61 15.43 -13.60
C PRO A 95 1.25 16.08 -13.92
N ALA A 96 0.33 16.06 -12.96
CA ALA A 96 -0.97 16.73 -13.07
C ALA A 96 -0.92 18.16 -12.50
N THR A 97 -0.36 18.33 -11.31
CA THR A 97 -0.20 19.63 -10.65
C THR A 97 1.07 19.67 -9.81
N LEU A 98 1.62 20.87 -9.57
CA LEU A 98 2.65 21.06 -8.54
C LEU A 98 2.01 20.94 -7.14
N GLY A 99 2.76 20.41 -6.18
CA GLY A 99 2.32 20.19 -4.80
C GLY A 99 1.72 18.79 -4.55
N ILE A 100 1.14 18.62 -3.37
CA ILE A 100 0.59 17.34 -2.86
C ILE A 100 -0.78 17.07 -3.48
N CYS A 101 -1.09 15.81 -3.78
CA CYS A 101 -2.42 15.41 -4.23
C CYS A 101 -3.49 15.57 -3.12
N PRO A 102 -4.71 16.01 -3.45
CA PRO A 102 -5.80 16.13 -2.48
C PRO A 102 -6.14 14.84 -1.72
N GLN A 103 -5.94 13.67 -2.36
CA GLN A 103 -6.27 12.36 -1.78
C GLN A 103 -5.28 11.90 -0.70
N ASP A 104 -4.02 12.33 -0.79
CA ASP A 104 -3.00 11.98 0.21
C ASP A 104 -3.21 12.73 1.53
N ILE A 105 -3.66 13.98 1.44
CA ILE A 105 -4.08 14.78 2.62
C ILE A 105 -5.22 14.07 3.38
N ASN A 106 -6.14 13.43 2.67
CA ASN A 106 -7.22 12.66 3.28
C ASN A 106 -6.73 11.32 3.85
N SER A 107 -5.72 10.70 3.24
CA SER A 107 -5.17 9.41 3.68
C SER A 107 -4.38 9.52 5.00
N GLU A 108 -3.64 10.60 5.23
CA GLU A 108 -2.97 10.86 6.52
C GLU A 108 -3.97 11.08 7.66
N ASN A 109 -5.04 11.84 7.39
CA ASN A 109 -6.15 12.02 8.34
C ASN A 109 -6.81 10.67 8.68
N ASN A 110 -6.97 9.81 7.67
CA ASN A 110 -7.48 8.46 7.84
C ASN A 110 -6.53 7.53 8.61
N GLU A 111 -5.20 7.71 8.57
CA GLU A 111 -4.29 6.88 9.36
C GLU A 111 -4.40 7.18 10.86
N MET A 112 -4.47 8.47 11.25
CA MET A 112 -4.71 8.85 12.65
C MET A 112 -6.08 8.35 13.13
N GLN A 113 -7.09 8.40 12.27
CA GLN A 113 -8.42 7.89 12.55
C GLN A 113 -8.46 6.36 12.63
N ARG A 114 -7.80 5.63 11.72
CA ARG A 114 -7.61 4.17 11.77
C ARG A 114 -6.84 3.72 13.01
N ARG A 115 -5.85 4.49 13.48
CA ARG A 115 -5.14 4.22 14.74
C ARG A 115 -6.07 4.37 15.95
N ARG A 116 -7.00 5.33 15.92
CA ARG A 116 -8.05 5.48 16.95
C ARG A 116 -9.07 4.34 16.90
N GLU A 117 -9.48 3.91 15.70
CA GLU A 117 -10.44 2.83 15.48
C GLU A 117 -9.87 1.44 15.81
N ARG A 118 -8.59 1.16 15.51
CA ARG A 118 -7.92 -0.09 15.93
C ARG A 118 -7.86 -0.26 17.45
N LYS A 119 -7.88 0.84 18.22
CA LYS A 119 -7.94 0.81 19.68
C LYS A 119 -9.35 0.51 20.24
N LEU A 120 -10.36 0.49 19.38
CA LEU A 120 -11.75 0.21 19.75
C LEU A 120 -12.13 -1.26 19.49
N VAL A 121 -11.42 -1.98 18.62
CA VAL A 121 -11.66 -3.39 18.26
C VAL A 121 -10.71 -4.35 19.00
N GLY A 122 -10.48 -4.10 20.29
CA GLY A 122 -10.01 -5.13 21.20
C GLY A 122 -11.22 -5.64 21.95
N VAL A 123 -11.59 -6.92 21.80
CA VAL A 123 -12.65 -7.52 22.63
C VAL A 123 -12.24 -7.28 24.09
N ALA A 124 -13.02 -6.48 24.82
CA ALA A 124 -12.72 -6.17 26.21
C ALA A 124 -12.80 -7.46 27.03
N MET A 125 -11.72 -7.80 27.73
CA MET A 125 -11.59 -9.00 28.55
C MET A 125 -11.36 -8.62 30.00
N LEU A 126 -11.85 -9.45 30.93
CA LEU A 126 -11.53 -9.33 32.34
C LEU A 126 -10.02 -9.54 32.55
N GLY A 127 -9.43 -8.77 33.48
CA GLY A 127 -7.99 -8.79 33.73
C GLY A 127 -7.17 -7.83 32.86
N ASN A 128 -7.79 -7.12 31.90
CA ASN A 128 -7.13 -6.02 31.19
C ASN A 128 -6.62 -4.96 32.18
N LEU A 129 -5.45 -4.42 31.89
CA LEU A 129 -4.85 -3.35 32.68
C LEU A 129 -5.70 -2.08 32.61
N CYS A 130 -5.81 -1.39 33.74
CA CYS A 130 -6.63 -0.18 33.87
C CYS A 130 -5.92 0.87 34.74
N LYS A 131 -6.23 2.13 34.49
CA LYS A 131 -5.82 3.27 35.32
C LYS A 131 -6.97 3.72 36.21
N ASP A 132 -8.19 3.72 35.68
CA ASP A 132 -9.42 4.00 36.40
C ASP A 132 -10.59 3.16 35.86
N ASP A 133 -11.75 3.30 36.48
CA ASP A 133 -12.93 2.48 36.17
C ASP A 133 -13.44 2.66 34.74
N ASN A 134 -13.13 3.79 34.07
CA ASN A 134 -13.58 4.03 32.69
C ASN A 134 -12.82 3.20 31.66
N ASP A 135 -11.63 2.71 32.01
CA ASP A 135 -10.85 1.79 31.16
C ASP A 135 -11.51 0.40 31.09
N CYS A 136 -12.34 0.06 32.09
CA CYS A 136 -13.00 -1.23 32.21
C CYS A 136 -14.35 -1.24 31.49
N ARG A 137 -14.31 -1.60 30.20
CA ARG A 137 -15.47 -1.55 29.28
C ARG A 137 -16.51 -2.66 29.50
N ILE A 138 -16.21 -3.72 30.26
CA ILE A 138 -17.15 -4.81 30.53
C ILE A 138 -18.14 -4.36 31.61
N PHE A 139 -19.44 -4.61 31.39
CA PHE A 139 -20.46 -4.21 32.36
C PHE A 139 -20.25 -4.88 33.73
N ASN A 140 -20.53 -4.15 34.81
CA ASN A 140 -20.27 -4.57 36.20
C ASN A 140 -18.79 -4.85 36.52
N THR A 141 -17.87 -4.13 35.88
CA THR A 141 -16.44 -4.16 36.25
C THR A 141 -15.98 -2.86 36.90
N TYR A 142 -14.84 -2.94 37.60
CA TYR A 142 -14.14 -1.81 38.21
C TYR A 142 -12.63 -2.07 38.20
N CYS A 143 -11.85 -1.00 38.32
CA CYS A 143 -10.39 -1.04 38.24
C CYS A 143 -9.75 -1.28 39.62
N ALA A 144 -9.33 -2.52 39.87
CA ALA A 144 -8.80 -2.95 41.16
C ALA A 144 -7.29 -3.18 41.10
N GLU A 145 -6.58 -2.84 42.19
CA GLU A 145 -5.18 -3.19 42.34
C GLU A 145 -5.01 -4.66 42.75
N SER A 146 -4.07 -5.36 42.11
CA SER A 146 -3.67 -6.71 42.48
C SER A 146 -2.46 -6.67 43.39
N SER A 147 -2.64 -7.08 44.64
CA SER A 147 -1.59 -7.13 45.67
C SER A 147 -0.43 -8.08 45.33
N VAL A 148 -0.61 -8.95 44.33
CA VAL A 148 0.39 -9.95 43.91
C VAL A 148 1.40 -9.38 42.90
N VAL A 149 0.98 -8.44 42.04
CA VAL A 149 1.79 -7.99 40.89
C VAL A 149 1.98 -6.46 40.84
N LYS A 150 1.46 -5.70 41.81
CA LYS A 150 1.44 -4.21 41.79
C LYS A 150 0.89 -3.66 40.47
N LEU A 151 -0.05 -4.36 39.87
CA LEU A 151 -0.73 -3.97 38.64
C LEU A 151 -2.21 -3.81 38.91
N ARG A 152 -2.83 -2.81 38.28
CA ARG A 152 -4.27 -2.57 38.33
C ARG A 152 -4.93 -3.21 37.12
N SER A 153 -5.99 -3.98 37.36
CA SER A 153 -6.74 -4.67 36.32
C SER A 153 -8.24 -4.67 36.57
N CYS A 154 -9.01 -4.81 35.50
CA CYS A 154 -10.47 -4.83 35.56
C CYS A 154 -10.99 -6.12 36.20
N LYS A 155 -11.77 -5.98 37.29
CA LYS A 155 -12.40 -7.07 38.04
C LYS A 155 -13.91 -6.90 38.12
N CYS A 156 -14.65 -7.99 38.32
CA CYS A 156 -16.11 -7.92 38.53
C CYS A 156 -16.44 -7.27 39.88
N LYS A 157 -17.48 -6.42 39.89
CA LYS A 157 -18.05 -5.83 41.11
C LYS A 157 -18.65 -6.91 42.01
N GLN A 158 -18.83 -6.59 43.28
CA GLN A 158 -19.42 -7.50 44.27
C GLN A 158 -20.81 -8.00 43.81
N GLY A 159 -21.05 -9.31 43.94
CA GLY A 159 -22.28 -9.96 43.48
C GLY A 159 -22.26 -10.47 42.03
N PHE A 160 -21.17 -10.22 41.30
CA PHE A 160 -20.98 -10.70 39.93
C PHE A 160 -19.77 -11.62 39.82
N PHE A 161 -19.89 -12.63 38.96
CA PHE A 161 -18.87 -13.65 38.71
C PHE A 161 -18.41 -13.59 37.25
N GLN A 162 -17.12 -13.85 37.02
CA GLN A 162 -16.55 -13.88 35.67
C GLN A 162 -17.17 -15.00 34.81
N SER A 163 -17.55 -14.68 33.58
CA SER A 163 -17.98 -15.67 32.59
C SER A 163 -16.82 -16.59 32.18
N LYS A 164 -17.15 -17.74 31.58
CA LYS A 164 -16.14 -18.74 31.16
C LYS A 164 -15.17 -18.20 30.11
N ASP A 165 -15.64 -17.31 29.25
CA ASP A 165 -14.87 -16.63 28.21
C ASP A 165 -14.25 -15.31 28.67
N MET A 166 -14.44 -14.93 29.95
CA MET A 166 -13.92 -13.70 30.56
C MET A 166 -14.40 -12.39 29.88
N THR A 167 -15.47 -12.45 29.09
CA THR A 167 -16.03 -11.26 28.41
C THR A 167 -17.15 -10.59 29.21
N GLN A 168 -17.67 -11.23 30.27
CA GLN A 168 -18.83 -10.76 31.02
C GLN A 168 -18.70 -11.02 32.53
N CYS A 169 -19.39 -10.18 33.32
CA CYS A 169 -19.64 -10.39 34.74
C CYS A 169 -21.11 -10.73 34.95
N ILE A 170 -21.40 -11.99 35.25
CA ILE A 170 -22.75 -12.55 35.36
C ILE A 170 -23.18 -12.53 36.82
N GLN A 171 -24.41 -12.09 37.10
CA GLN A 171 -24.95 -12.06 38.46
C GLN A 171 -25.16 -13.50 38.96
N GLY A 172 -24.53 -13.87 40.06
CA GLY A 172 -24.76 -15.19 40.66
C GLY A 172 -26.13 -15.22 41.32
N HIS A 173 -27.01 -16.11 40.87
CA HIS A 173 -28.05 -16.62 41.77
C HIS A 173 -27.37 -17.65 42.67
N LEU A 174 -27.46 -17.43 43.99
CA LEU A 174 -27.33 -18.51 44.96
C LEU A 174 -28.43 -19.52 44.62
N ILE A 175 -28.08 -20.59 43.90
CA ILE A 175 -28.92 -21.78 43.86
C ILE A 175 -28.70 -22.42 45.23
N SER A 176 -29.72 -22.26 46.09
CA SER A 176 -29.82 -22.91 47.39
C SER A 176 -29.85 -24.42 47.29
#